data_AF-A0A9D9S7P4-F1
#
_entry.id   AF-A0A9D9S7P4-F1
#
_cell.length_a   1.000
_cell.length_b   1.000
_cell.length_c   1.000
_cell.angle_alpha   90.00
_cell.angle_beta   90.00
_cell.angle_gamma   90.00
#
_symmetry.space_group_name_H-M   'P 1'
#
loop_
_entity.id
_entity.type
_entity.pdbx_description
1 polymer ?
#
loop_
_entity_poly.entity_id
_entity_poly.type
_entity_poly.pdbx_seq_one_letter_code
_entity_poly.pdbx_strand_id
1 'polypeptide(L)'
;MIARLAVFLMLACAALFAQAAERFDYGLTPQKIAENTWVLIGKTEDITRANGGNIVNTAFVVTRDGVVVIDSGPSRRYGEQMRRAIAGVTDRSVIRVFNTHHHPDHFLGNQAFDGVPMSALDATRAGMREQGGAFADNMYRMAGDWLSGTEALAASETAVPGGLAIGGHEFQVIALEGHTEGDLVILDRTTGVLYAGDLIFLDRAPTTPHASIER
;
A
#
# COMPACT_ATOMS: atom_id res chain seq x y z
N MET A 1 -30.32 39.85 -10.67
CA MET A 1 -29.79 38.92 -11.69
C MET A 1 -28.38 38.41 -11.36
N ILE A 2 -27.45 39.28 -10.98
CA ILE A 2 -26.03 38.93 -10.72
C ILE A 2 -25.86 37.88 -9.60
N ALA A 3 -26.60 37.99 -8.49
CA ALA A 3 -26.51 37.03 -7.38
C ALA A 3 -27.00 35.61 -7.73
N ARG A 4 -28.01 35.49 -8.61
CA ARG A 4 -28.52 34.18 -9.08
C ARG A 4 -27.55 33.51 -10.04
N LEU A 5 -26.85 34.28 -10.87
CA LEU A 5 -25.82 33.78 -11.78
C LEU A 5 -24.58 33.30 -11.03
N ALA A 6 -24.16 34.01 -9.96
CA ALA A 6 -23.02 33.62 -9.12
C ALA A 6 -23.26 32.31 -8.34
N VAL A 7 -24.48 32.11 -7.81
CA VAL A 7 -24.85 30.85 -7.14
C VAL A 7 -24.90 29.68 -8.14
N PHE A 8 -25.40 29.91 -9.36
CA PHE A 8 -25.42 28.90 -10.41
C PHE A 8 -24.00 28.52 -10.88
N LEU A 9 -23.09 29.49 -11.00
CA LEU A 9 -21.69 29.25 -11.35
C LEU A 9 -20.95 28.47 -10.25
N MET A 10 -21.18 28.80 -8.97
CA MET A 10 -20.58 28.06 -7.85
C MET A 10 -21.08 26.60 -7.78
N LEU A 11 -22.38 26.37 -7.98
CA LEU A 11 -22.96 25.02 -7.99
C LEU A 11 -22.47 24.19 -9.19
N ALA A 12 -22.31 24.80 -10.37
CA ALA A 12 -21.74 24.14 -11.54
C ALA A 12 -20.25 23.78 -11.36
N CYS A 13 -19.46 24.66 -10.74
CA CYS A 13 -18.08 24.33 -10.37
C CYS A 13 -18.03 23.19 -9.34
N ALA A 14 -18.86 23.21 -8.30
CA ALA A 14 -18.90 22.16 -7.29
C ALA A 14 -19.26 20.77 -7.89
N ALA A 15 -20.18 20.72 -8.85
CA ALA A 15 -20.54 19.49 -9.56
C ALA A 15 -19.38 18.96 -10.44
N LEU A 16 -18.63 19.84 -11.12
CA LEU A 16 -17.45 19.46 -11.91
C LEU A 16 -16.30 18.92 -11.03
N PHE A 17 -16.09 19.49 -9.84
CA PHE A 17 -15.11 18.97 -8.88
C PHE A 17 -15.51 17.62 -8.28
N ALA A 18 -16.79 17.41 -7.98
CA ALA A 18 -17.30 16.14 -7.47
C ALA A 18 -17.17 15.01 -8.52
N GLN A 19 -17.44 15.31 -9.79
CA GLN A 19 -17.34 14.33 -10.88
C GLN A 19 -15.89 13.97 -11.23
N ALA A 20 -14.93 14.88 -11.00
CA ALA A 20 -13.50 14.59 -11.11
C ALA A 20 -12.98 13.70 -9.96
N ALA A 21 -13.56 13.83 -8.76
CA ALA A 21 -13.20 13.00 -7.61
C ALA A 21 -13.67 11.54 -7.75
N GLU A 22 -14.80 11.28 -8.43
CA GLU A 22 -15.26 9.91 -8.75
C GLU A 22 -14.35 9.17 -9.74
N ARG A 23 -13.53 9.88 -10.54
CA ARG A 23 -12.75 9.26 -11.62
C ARG A 23 -11.57 8.41 -11.13
N PHE A 24 -11.07 8.66 -9.92
CA PHE A 24 -9.85 8.03 -9.40
C PHE A 24 -10.08 7.35 -8.05
N ASP A 25 -11.14 6.58 -7.94
CA ASP A 25 -11.44 5.73 -6.80
C ASP A 25 -11.03 4.27 -7.07
N TYR A 26 -10.18 3.69 -6.23
CA TYR A 26 -9.78 2.29 -6.31
C TYR A 26 -10.88 1.35 -5.83
N GLY A 27 -11.93 1.84 -5.15
CA GLY A 27 -13.03 1.03 -4.63
C GLY A 27 -12.59 0.07 -3.53
N LEU A 28 -11.61 0.49 -2.71
CA LEU A 28 -10.98 -0.35 -1.69
C LEU A 28 -12.02 -0.85 -0.67
N THR A 29 -12.29 -2.15 -0.73
CA THR A 29 -13.25 -2.82 0.15
C THR A 29 -12.52 -3.82 1.04
N PRO A 30 -12.33 -3.53 2.34
CA PRO A 30 -11.67 -4.44 3.27
C PRO A 30 -12.39 -5.78 3.37
N GLN A 31 -11.68 -6.87 3.13
CA GLN A 31 -12.18 -8.23 3.32
C GLN A 31 -11.57 -8.82 4.59
N LYS A 32 -12.42 -9.21 5.54
CA LYS A 32 -11.96 -9.84 6.79
C LYS A 32 -11.55 -11.29 6.50
N ILE A 33 -10.29 -11.63 6.78
CA ILE A 33 -9.72 -12.97 6.54
C ILE A 33 -9.42 -13.74 7.83
N ALA A 34 -9.30 -13.02 8.96
CA ALA A 34 -9.23 -13.59 10.30
C ALA A 34 -9.75 -12.58 11.33
N GLU A 35 -9.73 -12.94 12.61
CA GLU A 35 -10.09 -12.00 13.68
C GLU A 35 -9.18 -10.77 13.64
N ASN A 36 -9.79 -9.59 13.56
CA ASN A 36 -9.10 -8.31 13.47
C ASN A 36 -8.03 -8.21 12.36
N THR A 37 -8.22 -8.95 11.26
CA THR A 37 -7.29 -8.97 10.13
C THR A 37 -8.04 -8.83 8.81
N TRP A 38 -7.62 -7.86 8.00
CA TRP A 38 -8.27 -7.52 6.73
C TRP A 38 -7.26 -7.40 5.60
N VAL A 39 -7.74 -7.71 4.40
CA VAL A 39 -7.00 -7.57 3.15
C VAL A 39 -7.78 -6.68 2.17
N LEU A 40 -7.05 -5.91 1.38
CA LEU A 40 -7.53 -5.20 0.20
C LEU A 40 -6.98 -5.93 -1.01
N ILE A 41 -7.83 -6.72 -1.66
CA ILE A 41 -7.43 -7.57 -2.78
C ILE A 41 -7.20 -6.73 -4.03
N GLY A 42 -6.00 -6.86 -4.60
CA GLY A 42 -5.64 -6.27 -5.89
C GLY A 42 -6.20 -7.05 -7.06
N LYS A 43 -6.08 -6.50 -8.26
CA LYS A 43 -6.55 -7.18 -9.49
C LYS A 43 -5.50 -8.14 -10.02
N THR A 44 -5.93 -9.32 -10.48
CA THR A 44 -5.09 -10.24 -11.28
C THR A 44 -5.05 -9.76 -12.73
N GLU A 45 -4.44 -8.59 -12.95
CA GLU A 45 -4.33 -7.90 -14.24
C GLU A 45 -2.93 -7.28 -14.39
N ASP A 46 -2.57 -6.85 -15.60
CA ASP A 46 -1.39 -5.98 -15.81
C ASP A 46 -1.65 -4.56 -15.30
N ILE A 47 -0.60 -3.80 -15.00
CA ILE A 47 -0.72 -2.38 -14.67
C ILE A 47 -1.23 -1.60 -15.89
N THR A 48 -2.38 -0.92 -15.74
CA THR A 48 -2.99 -0.12 -16.80
C THR A 48 -3.53 1.20 -16.27
N ARG A 49 -3.88 2.12 -17.18
CA ARG A 49 -4.63 3.34 -16.85
C ARG A 49 -6.03 3.06 -16.29
N ALA A 50 -6.59 1.88 -16.57
CA ALA A 50 -7.93 1.51 -16.10
C ALA A 50 -7.93 1.05 -14.63
N ASN A 51 -6.86 0.42 -14.16
CA ASN A 51 -6.77 -0.08 -12.78
C ASN A 51 -5.86 0.76 -11.87
N GLY A 52 -5.20 1.79 -12.42
CA GLY A 52 -4.35 2.69 -11.63
C GLY A 52 -3.17 2.01 -10.96
N GLY A 53 -2.75 0.86 -11.50
CA GLY A 53 -1.68 0.02 -10.94
C GLY A 53 -2.07 -0.83 -9.74
N ASN A 54 -3.36 -0.92 -9.38
CA ASN A 54 -3.80 -1.75 -8.26
C ASN A 54 -3.83 -3.24 -8.60
N ILE A 55 -2.66 -3.87 -8.53
CA ILE A 55 -2.45 -5.32 -8.76
C ILE A 55 -1.92 -6.03 -7.50
N VAL A 56 -1.83 -5.30 -6.39
CA VAL A 56 -1.21 -5.71 -5.12
C VAL A 56 -2.29 -6.06 -4.09
N ASN A 57 -2.02 -7.08 -3.28
CA ASN A 57 -2.77 -7.29 -2.04
C ASN A 57 -2.10 -6.50 -0.92
N THR A 58 -2.77 -5.50 -0.37
CA THR A 58 -2.35 -4.83 0.87
C THR A 58 -3.20 -5.31 2.03
N ALA A 59 -2.70 -5.18 3.26
CA ALA A 59 -3.42 -5.67 4.43
C ALA A 59 -3.28 -4.74 5.63
N PHE A 60 -4.17 -4.94 6.59
CA PHE A 60 -4.05 -4.29 7.89
C PHE A 60 -4.62 -5.16 9.02
N VAL A 61 -4.03 -5.00 10.20
CA VAL A 61 -4.42 -5.69 11.43
C VAL A 61 -4.78 -4.66 12.48
N VAL A 62 -5.96 -4.79 13.08
CA VAL A 62 -6.46 -3.88 14.12
C VAL A 62 -6.14 -4.47 15.48
N THR A 63 -5.05 -4.02 16.07
CA THR A 63 -4.64 -4.45 17.42
C THR A 63 -5.30 -3.58 18.49
N ARG A 64 -5.13 -3.93 19.76
CA ARG A 64 -5.55 -3.07 20.89
C ARG A 64 -4.81 -1.72 20.92
N ASP A 65 -3.58 -1.64 20.43
CA ASP A 65 -2.73 -0.45 20.58
C ASP A 65 -2.81 0.46 19.34
N GLY A 66 -3.30 -0.06 18.22
CA GLY A 66 -3.45 0.65 16.96
C GLY A 66 -3.48 -0.28 15.74
N VAL A 67 -3.50 0.30 14.54
CA VAL A 67 -3.51 -0.46 13.29
C VAL A 67 -2.09 -0.67 12.77
N VAL A 68 -1.78 -1.91 12.41
CA VAL A 68 -0.56 -2.29 11.69
C VAL A 68 -0.92 -2.48 10.22
N VAL A 69 -0.26 -1.76 9.32
CA VAL A 69 -0.44 -1.87 7.87
C VAL A 69 0.69 -2.71 7.27
N ILE A 70 0.36 -3.55 6.29
CA ILE A 70 1.30 -4.31 5.47
C ILE A 70 1.11 -3.88 4.02
N ASP A 71 2.15 -3.25 3.49
CA ASP A 71 2.21 -2.55 2.20
C ASP A 71 1.22 -1.39 2.05
N SER A 72 1.63 -0.34 1.35
CA SER A 72 0.90 0.93 1.26
C SER A 72 0.30 1.19 -0.11
N GLY A 73 0.56 0.31 -1.08
CA GLY A 73 -0.04 0.34 -2.40
C GLY A 73 0.74 1.16 -3.45
N PRO A 74 0.20 1.25 -4.68
CA PRO A 74 0.91 1.76 -5.86
C PRO A 74 0.98 3.28 -5.99
N SER A 75 0.29 4.03 -5.14
CA SER A 75 0.24 5.49 -5.27
C SER A 75 -0.11 6.18 -3.97
N ARG A 76 0.23 7.47 -3.87
CA ARG A 76 -0.23 8.34 -2.78
C ARG A 76 -1.74 8.25 -2.60
N ARG A 77 -2.48 8.28 -3.71
CA ARG A 77 -3.95 8.23 -3.70
C ARG A 77 -4.46 6.90 -3.15
N TYR A 78 -3.80 5.79 -3.47
CA TYR A 78 -4.13 4.49 -2.88
C TYR A 78 -3.93 4.53 -1.37
N GLY A 79 -2.78 4.98 -0.88
CA GLY A 79 -2.50 5.08 0.55
C GLY A 79 -3.54 5.95 1.29
N GLU A 80 -3.92 7.09 0.71
CA GLU A 80 -4.98 7.96 1.26
C GLU A 80 -6.36 7.26 1.29
N GLN A 81 -6.69 6.47 0.26
CA GLN A 81 -7.91 5.68 0.22
C GLN A 81 -7.87 4.50 1.20
N MET A 82 -6.72 3.86 1.38
CA MET A 82 -6.51 2.80 2.35
C MET A 82 -6.76 3.31 3.77
N ARG A 83 -6.28 4.52 4.11
CA ARG A 83 -6.59 5.15 5.40
C ARG A 83 -8.08 5.39 5.60
N ARG A 84 -8.80 5.80 4.55
CA ARG A 84 -10.26 5.95 4.61
C ARG A 84 -10.96 4.59 4.80
N ALA A 85 -10.49 3.55 4.11
CA ALA A 85 -11.01 2.20 4.26
C ALA A 85 -10.78 1.66 5.68
N ILE A 86 -9.60 1.87 6.26
CA ILE A 86 -9.28 1.54 7.65
C ILE A 86 -10.20 2.28 8.62
N ALA A 87 -10.41 3.58 8.42
CA ALA A 87 -11.31 4.39 9.26
C ALA A 87 -12.78 3.94 9.19
N GLY A 88 -13.19 3.30 8.10
CA GLY A 88 -14.51 2.66 7.98
C GLY A 88 -14.65 1.37 8.79
N VAL A 89 -13.54 0.78 9.23
CA VAL A 89 -13.49 -0.46 10.01
C VAL A 89 -13.21 -0.20 11.49
N THR A 90 -12.41 0.82 11.82
CA THR A 90 -12.00 1.12 13.19
C THR A 90 -11.65 2.59 13.38
N ASP A 91 -11.88 3.12 14.59
CA ASP A 91 -11.46 4.47 15.00
C ASP A 91 -9.98 4.53 15.46
N ARG A 92 -9.27 3.40 15.45
CA ARG A 92 -7.88 3.32 15.90
C ARG A 92 -6.93 3.93 14.87
N SER A 93 -5.96 4.71 15.34
CA SER A 93 -4.89 5.25 14.51
C SER A 93 -3.99 4.15 13.96
N VAL A 94 -3.45 4.38 12.76
CA VAL A 94 -2.33 3.59 12.21
C VAL A 94 -1.06 3.93 12.98
N ILE A 95 -0.40 2.90 13.53
CA ILE A 95 0.78 3.06 14.40
C ILE A 95 2.05 2.44 13.83
N ARG A 96 1.92 1.59 12.79
CA ARG A 96 3.03 0.88 12.16
C ARG A 96 2.69 0.56 10.72
N VAL A 97 3.66 0.69 9.84
CA VAL A 97 3.60 0.17 8.47
C VAL A 97 4.81 -0.73 8.26
N PHE A 98 4.58 -1.90 7.69
CA PHE A 98 5.63 -2.75 7.14
C PHE A 98 5.56 -2.70 5.62
N ASN A 99 6.69 -2.46 4.95
CA ASN A 99 6.80 -2.70 3.51
C ASN A 99 7.53 -4.03 3.29
N THR A 100 6.92 -4.91 2.52
CA THR A 100 7.43 -6.25 2.25
C THR A 100 8.70 -6.19 1.41
N HIS A 101 8.69 -5.38 0.34
CA HIS A 101 9.84 -5.13 -0.51
C HIS A 101 9.71 -3.80 -1.26
N HIS A 102 10.68 -3.49 -2.14
CA HIS A 102 10.81 -2.17 -2.77
C HIS A 102 10.09 -2.00 -4.13
N HIS A 103 9.24 -2.93 -4.56
CA HIS A 103 8.51 -2.77 -5.84
C HIS A 103 7.38 -1.73 -5.73
N PRO A 104 7.11 -0.98 -6.81
CA PRO A 104 6.29 0.24 -6.75
C PRO A 104 4.89 0.05 -6.17
N ASP A 105 4.25 -1.07 -6.46
CA ASP A 105 2.92 -1.39 -5.99
C ASP A 105 2.84 -1.67 -4.49
N HIS A 106 3.97 -1.89 -3.80
CA HIS A 106 3.99 -2.19 -2.38
C HIS A 106 4.27 -0.97 -1.48
N PHE A 107 4.91 0.08 -2.00
CA PHE A 107 5.40 1.19 -1.14
C PHE A 107 5.12 2.60 -1.64
N LEU A 108 4.70 2.82 -2.89
CA LEU A 108 4.49 4.18 -3.40
C LEU A 108 3.35 4.94 -2.69
N GLY A 109 2.51 4.25 -1.93
CA GLY A 109 1.54 4.87 -1.02
C GLY A 109 2.10 5.37 0.31
N ASN A 110 3.39 5.18 0.60
CA ASN A 110 4.01 5.50 1.89
C ASN A 110 3.80 6.97 2.32
N GLN A 111 3.71 7.91 1.38
CA GLN A 111 3.47 9.32 1.68
C GLN A 111 2.15 9.57 2.45
N ALA A 112 1.15 8.70 2.29
CA ALA A 112 -0.10 8.80 3.06
C ALA A 112 0.08 8.44 4.55
N PHE A 113 1.21 7.82 4.90
CA PHE A 113 1.58 7.39 6.24
C PHE A 113 2.79 8.15 6.78
N ASP A 114 3.10 9.32 6.23
CA ASP A 114 4.14 10.18 6.79
C ASP A 114 3.90 10.46 8.28
N GLY A 115 4.98 10.45 9.06
CA GLY A 115 4.95 10.50 10.52
C GLY A 115 4.55 9.19 11.23
N VAL A 116 4.13 8.14 10.52
CA VAL A 116 3.96 6.79 11.09
C VAL A 116 5.29 6.03 10.97
N PRO A 117 5.73 5.27 12.01
CA PRO A 117 6.86 4.35 11.89
C PRO A 117 6.67 3.36 10.73
N MET A 118 7.47 3.52 9.67
CA MET A 118 7.51 2.65 8.50
C MET A 118 8.79 1.82 8.55
N SER A 119 8.65 0.50 8.50
CA SER A 119 9.78 -0.43 8.56
C SER A 119 9.88 -1.34 7.35
N ALA A 120 11.10 -1.57 6.90
CA ALA A 120 11.43 -2.58 5.90
C ALA A 120 12.86 -3.10 6.11
N LEU A 121 13.25 -4.18 5.44
CA LEU A 121 14.65 -4.64 5.46
C LEU A 121 15.59 -3.59 4.85
N ASP A 122 16.86 -3.59 5.24
CA ASP A 122 17.82 -2.58 4.81
C ASP A 122 18.04 -2.57 3.29
N ALA A 123 18.08 -3.74 2.64
CA ALA A 123 18.15 -3.86 1.18
C ALA A 123 16.91 -3.23 0.51
N THR A 124 15.72 -3.49 1.03
CA THR A 124 14.49 -2.86 0.53
C THR A 124 14.49 -1.34 0.73
N ARG A 125 14.95 -0.84 1.88
CA ARG A 125 15.09 0.61 2.11
C ARG A 125 16.09 1.25 1.15
N ALA A 126 17.18 0.56 0.82
CA ALA A 126 18.15 1.01 -0.18
C ALA A 126 17.50 1.06 -1.58
N GLY A 127 16.83 -0.02 -2.00
CA GLY A 127 16.10 -0.07 -3.27
C GLY A 127 15.04 1.03 -3.41
N MET A 128 14.29 1.35 -2.33
CA MET A 128 13.35 2.46 -2.33
C MET A 128 14.02 3.82 -2.58
N ARG A 129 15.19 4.06 -1.98
CA ARG A 129 15.95 5.32 -2.15
C ARG A 129 16.57 5.42 -3.53
N GLU A 130 17.10 4.32 -4.06
CA GLU A 130 17.84 4.29 -5.31
C GLU A 130 16.93 4.27 -6.54
N GLN A 131 15.83 3.50 -6.47
CA GLN A 131 14.99 3.21 -7.63
C GLN A 131 13.59 3.85 -7.54
N GLY A 132 13.16 4.27 -6.35
CA GLY A 132 11.78 4.67 -6.12
C GLY A 132 11.31 5.84 -7.00
N GLY A 133 12.17 6.83 -7.27
CA GLY A 133 11.85 7.91 -8.20
C GLY A 133 11.58 7.41 -9.63
N ALA A 134 12.46 6.55 -10.14
CA ALA A 134 12.29 5.95 -11.48
C ALA A 134 11.05 5.04 -11.56
N PHE A 135 10.73 4.33 -10.47
CA PHE A 135 9.49 3.57 -10.37
C PHE A 135 8.24 4.45 -10.39
N ALA A 136 8.22 5.54 -9.63
CA ALA A 136 7.10 6.49 -9.65
C ALA A 136 6.89 7.08 -11.07
N ASP A 137 7.97 7.48 -11.74
CA ASP A 137 7.93 7.97 -13.12
C ASP A 137 7.40 6.92 -14.10
N ASN A 138 7.82 5.65 -13.93
CA ASN A 138 7.37 4.55 -14.77
C ASN A 138 5.88 4.25 -14.54
N MET A 139 5.45 4.19 -13.28
CA MET A 139 4.06 4.02 -12.91
C MET A 139 3.19 5.15 -13.48
N TYR A 140 3.67 6.39 -13.47
CA TYR A 140 2.95 7.51 -14.09
C TYR A 140 2.82 7.35 -15.60
N ARG A 141 3.87 6.87 -16.30
CA ARG A 141 3.79 6.59 -17.74
C ARG A 141 2.74 5.51 -18.06
N MET A 142 2.65 4.48 -17.23
CA MET A 142 1.74 3.34 -17.43
C MET A 142 0.29 3.64 -17.00
N ALA A 143 0.09 4.25 -15.84
CA ALA A 143 -1.21 4.44 -15.22
C ALA A 143 -1.72 5.89 -15.26
N GLY A 144 -0.89 6.87 -15.63
CA GLY A 144 -1.30 8.28 -15.79
C GLY A 144 -1.68 8.94 -14.46
N ASP A 145 -2.74 9.74 -14.49
CA ASP A 145 -3.15 10.61 -13.38
C ASP A 145 -3.55 9.88 -12.09
N TRP A 146 -3.65 8.54 -12.12
CA TRP A 146 -3.65 7.70 -10.91
C TRP A 146 -2.45 7.98 -10.00
N LEU A 147 -1.29 8.30 -10.60
CA LEU A 147 -0.03 8.57 -9.91
C LEU A 147 0.25 10.05 -9.68
N SER A 148 -0.64 10.97 -10.10
CA SER A 148 -0.41 12.41 -9.89
C SER A 148 -0.15 12.74 -8.42
N GLY A 149 1.00 13.37 -8.14
CA GLY A 149 1.42 13.72 -6.78
C GLY A 149 1.97 12.55 -5.96
N THR A 150 2.24 11.40 -6.59
CA THR A 150 2.96 10.28 -5.97
C THR A 150 4.46 10.51 -6.08
N GLU A 151 5.16 10.46 -4.96
CA GLU A 151 6.61 10.52 -4.84
C GLU A 151 7.08 9.36 -3.96
N ALA A 152 8.24 8.81 -4.26
CA ALA A 152 8.79 7.72 -3.46
C ALA A 152 9.19 8.23 -2.06
N LEU A 153 8.64 7.59 -1.02
CA LEU A 153 9.03 7.78 0.37
C LEU A 153 9.52 6.45 0.95
N ALA A 154 10.82 6.34 1.20
CA ALA A 154 11.43 5.12 1.73
C ALA A 154 11.05 4.91 3.20
N ALA A 155 10.93 3.64 3.62
CA ALA A 155 10.74 3.29 5.02
C ALA A 155 11.89 3.82 5.89
N SER A 156 11.54 4.49 6.99
CA SER A 156 12.50 5.19 7.85
C SER A 156 13.26 4.25 8.79
N GLU A 157 12.65 3.13 9.20
CA GLU A 157 13.20 2.19 10.17
C GLU A 157 13.61 0.86 9.54
N THR A 158 14.63 0.22 10.09
CA THR A 158 14.98 -1.17 9.76
C THR A 158 14.00 -2.12 10.44
N ALA A 159 13.40 -3.03 9.68
CA ALA A 159 12.65 -4.14 10.22
C ALA A 159 13.63 -5.19 10.80
N VAL A 160 13.52 -5.47 12.09
CA VAL A 160 14.39 -6.45 12.77
C VAL A 160 13.69 -7.82 12.77
N PRO A 161 14.30 -8.87 12.19
CA PRO A 161 13.74 -10.22 12.26
C PRO A 161 13.61 -10.72 13.70
N GLY A 162 12.50 -11.39 14.00
CA GLY A 162 12.20 -11.86 15.35
C GLY A 162 10.73 -11.68 15.74
N GLY A 163 10.44 -11.97 17.00
CA GLY A 163 9.11 -11.76 17.58
C GLY A 163 8.85 -10.28 17.88
N LEU A 164 7.64 -9.81 17.59
CA LEU A 164 7.18 -8.46 17.81
C LEU A 164 5.72 -8.49 18.31
N ALA A 165 5.51 -8.12 19.57
CA ALA A 165 4.18 -8.05 20.17
C ALA A 165 3.61 -6.63 20.02
N ILE A 166 2.39 -6.51 19.49
CA ILE A 166 1.68 -5.22 19.37
C ILE A 166 0.20 -5.44 19.71
N GLY A 167 -0.30 -4.77 20.75
CA GLY A 167 -1.73 -4.75 21.06
C GLY A 167 -2.41 -6.11 21.18
N GLY A 168 -1.69 -7.14 21.64
CA GLY A 168 -2.20 -8.51 21.80
C GLY A 168 -1.95 -9.44 20.60
N HIS A 169 -1.40 -8.95 19.50
CA HIS A 169 -0.93 -9.76 18.39
C HIS A 169 0.56 -10.10 18.55
N GLU A 170 0.92 -11.35 18.29
CA GLU A 170 2.30 -11.85 18.27
C GLU A 170 2.78 -11.98 16.83
N PHE A 171 3.38 -10.92 16.29
CA PHE A 171 3.98 -10.95 14.97
C PHE A 171 5.34 -11.63 15.01
N GLN A 172 5.64 -12.39 13.97
CA GLN A 172 6.97 -12.89 13.64
C GLN A 172 7.41 -12.18 12.37
N VAL A 173 8.45 -11.37 12.49
CA VAL A 173 9.14 -10.73 11.38
C VAL A 173 10.21 -11.68 10.86
N ILE A 174 10.20 -11.96 9.57
CA ILE A 174 11.10 -12.90 8.91
C ILE A 174 11.76 -12.18 7.74
N ALA A 175 13.09 -12.19 7.69
CA ALA A 175 13.84 -11.75 6.53
C ALA A 175 14.11 -12.94 5.61
N LEU A 176 13.77 -12.79 4.34
CA LEU A 176 14.04 -13.73 3.27
C LEU A 176 14.63 -12.98 2.06
N GLU A 177 15.08 -13.76 1.09
CA GLU A 177 15.51 -13.31 -0.22
C GLU A 177 14.89 -14.26 -1.25
N GLY A 178 14.43 -13.73 -2.37
CA GLY A 178 13.83 -14.51 -3.44
C GLY A 178 13.34 -13.64 -4.57
N HIS A 179 12.25 -12.91 -4.35
CA HIS A 179 11.68 -11.97 -5.32
C HIS A 179 12.52 -10.69 -5.43
N THR A 180 13.13 -10.28 -4.33
CA THR A 180 14.16 -9.24 -4.27
C THR A 180 15.31 -9.65 -3.35
N GLU A 181 16.34 -8.80 -3.25
CA GLU A 181 17.44 -8.94 -2.27
C GLU A 181 16.98 -8.68 -0.81
N GLY A 182 15.72 -8.35 -0.56
CA GLY A 182 15.21 -8.12 0.78
C GLY A 182 13.70 -8.25 0.87
N ASP A 183 13.22 -9.48 0.99
CA ASP A 183 11.80 -9.79 1.13
C ASP A 183 11.43 -9.99 2.60
N LEU A 184 10.62 -9.07 3.13
CA LEU A 184 10.10 -9.13 4.48
C LEU A 184 8.79 -9.92 4.50
N VAL A 185 8.76 -11.00 5.29
CA VAL A 185 7.57 -11.79 5.57
C VAL A 185 7.11 -11.52 6.99
N ILE A 186 5.80 -11.33 7.17
CA ILE A 186 5.18 -11.13 8.48
C ILE A 186 4.22 -12.29 8.73
N LEU A 187 4.42 -13.03 9.82
CA LEU A 187 3.45 -14.02 10.31
C LEU A 187 2.78 -13.48 11.56
N ASP A 188 1.48 -13.27 11.54
CA ASP A 188 0.70 -13.05 12.76
C ASP A 188 0.40 -14.41 13.40
N ARG A 189 1.14 -14.77 14.46
CA ARG A 189 0.96 -16.05 15.15
C ARG A 189 -0.37 -16.13 15.91
N THR A 190 -0.97 -14.98 16.22
CA THR A 190 -2.26 -14.92 16.93
C THR A 190 -3.39 -15.39 16.02
N THR A 191 -3.35 -15.01 14.74
CA THR A 191 -4.41 -15.35 13.77
C THR A 191 -4.02 -16.47 12.80
N GLY A 192 -2.73 -16.80 12.70
CA GLY A 192 -2.19 -17.75 11.73
C GLY A 192 -2.04 -17.19 10.31
N VAL A 193 -2.23 -15.88 10.11
CA VAL A 193 -2.13 -15.23 8.80
C VAL A 193 -0.68 -14.91 8.47
N LEU A 194 -0.25 -15.32 7.27
CA LEU A 194 1.07 -15.03 6.71
C LEU A 194 0.97 -14.01 5.57
N TYR A 195 1.73 -12.91 5.68
CA TYR A 195 1.91 -11.93 4.63
C TYR A 195 3.25 -12.18 3.94
N ALA A 196 3.19 -12.87 2.80
CA ALA A 196 4.39 -13.34 2.09
C ALA A 196 4.91 -12.34 1.03
N GLY A 197 4.19 -11.24 0.78
CA GLY A 197 4.47 -10.36 -0.36
C GLY A 197 4.53 -11.15 -1.66
N ASP A 198 5.47 -10.78 -2.52
CA ASP A 198 5.69 -11.38 -3.83
C ASP A 198 6.60 -12.63 -3.81
N LEU A 199 6.81 -13.25 -2.64
CA LEU A 199 7.41 -14.60 -2.59
C LEU A 199 6.42 -15.69 -3.00
N ILE A 200 5.11 -15.40 -3.00
CA ILE A 200 4.05 -16.34 -3.38
C ILE A 200 3.11 -15.66 -4.38
N PHE A 201 2.99 -16.24 -5.56
CA PHE A 201 2.02 -15.83 -6.58
C PHE A 201 0.95 -16.91 -6.77
N LEU A 202 -0.30 -16.48 -6.93
CA LEU A 202 -1.42 -17.34 -7.27
C LEU A 202 -2.04 -16.87 -8.59
N ASP A 203 -2.23 -17.80 -9.52
CA ASP A 203 -2.85 -17.57 -10.84
C ASP A 203 -2.19 -16.46 -11.68
N ARG A 204 -0.92 -16.16 -11.44
CA ARG A 204 -0.09 -15.25 -12.25
C ARG A 204 1.36 -15.68 -12.28
N ALA A 205 2.06 -15.33 -13.36
CA ALA A 205 3.50 -15.53 -13.45
C ALA A 205 4.23 -14.63 -12.43
N PRO A 206 5.30 -15.14 -11.79
CA PRO A 206 6.15 -14.32 -10.94
C PRO A 206 6.84 -13.19 -11.71
N THR A 207 6.96 -12.02 -11.09
CA THR A 207 7.78 -10.91 -11.58
C THR A 207 9.23 -11.17 -11.18
N THR A 208 10.16 -11.29 -12.14
CA THR A 208 11.55 -11.70 -11.85
C THR A 208 12.68 -10.67 -12.12
N PRO A 209 12.46 -9.35 -12.30
CA PRO A 209 13.53 -8.40 -12.63
C PRO A 209 14.57 -8.22 -11.50
N HIS A 210 14.18 -8.48 -10.25
CA HIS A 210 15.03 -8.42 -9.06
C HIS A 210 15.20 -9.77 -8.37
N ALA A 211 14.69 -10.84 -8.98
CA ALA A 211 14.64 -12.14 -8.33
C ALA A 211 16.02 -12.81 -8.31
N SER A 212 16.37 -13.40 -7.17
CA SER A 212 17.54 -14.26 -7.02
C SER A 212 17.14 -15.68 -7.42
N ILE A 213 17.36 -16.01 -8.70
CA ILE A 213 17.06 -17.32 -9.27
C ILE A 213 18.39 -18.00 -9.57
N GLU A 214 18.63 -19.18 -8.99
CA GLU A 214 19.76 -20.04 -9.37
C GLU A 214 19.69 -20.28 -10.88
N ARG A 215 20.75 -19.90 -11.61
CA ARG A 215 20.87 -20.05 -13.06
C ARG A 215 21.61 -21.32 -13.43
#